data_AF-T1GYT6-F1
#
_entry.id   AF-T1GYT6-F1
#
_cell.length_a   1.000
_cell.length_b   1.000
_cell.length_c   1.000
_cell.angle_alpha   90.00
_cell.angle_beta   90.00
_cell.angle_gamma   90.00
#
_symmetry.space_group_name_H-M   'P 1'
#
loop_
_entity.id
_entity.type
_entity.pdbx_description
1 polymer ?
#
loop_
_entity_poly.entity_id
_entity_poly.type
_entity_poly.pdbx_seq_one_letter_code
_entity_poly.pdbx_strand_id
1 'polypeptide(L)' 'MISRQLRVSHGCVSKILNRYQETGSIRPGVIGGSKPKVTSREVEDRIEDLRKSNPGIFSWEIREKLIKVY' A
#
# COMPACT_ATOMS: atom_id res chain seq x y z
N MET A 1 12.59 -9.69 33.65
CA MET A 1 13.56 -10.81 33.48
C MET A 1 13.76 -11.24 32.03
N ILE A 2 12.74 -11.15 31.16
CA ILE A 2 12.81 -11.55 29.73
C ILE A 2 13.93 -10.83 28.94
N SER A 3 14.05 -9.50 29.06
CA SER A 3 15.06 -8.71 28.34
C SER A 3 16.51 -9.15 28.63
N ARG A 4 16.81 -9.50 29.88
CA ARG A 4 18.14 -9.95 30.31
C ARG A 4 18.45 -11.36 29.80
N GLN A 5 17.47 -12.26 29.83
CA GLN A 5 17.61 -13.63 29.34
C GLN A 5 17.84 -13.66 27.82
N LEU A 6 17.10 -12.83 27.07
CA LEU A 6 17.19 -12.77 25.61
C LEU A 6 18.27 -11.82 25.09
N ARG A 7 18.95 -11.08 25.98
CA ARG A 7 19.96 -10.05 25.63
C ARG A 7 19.41 -8.98 24.67
N VAL A 8 18.17 -8.55 24.90
CA VAL A 8 17.46 -7.55 24.10
C VAL A 8 17.13 -6.33 24.96
N SER A 9 17.09 -5.13 24.37
CA SER A 9 16.72 -3.92 25.09
C SER A 9 15.29 -4.00 25.64
N HIS A 10 15.07 -3.42 26.81
CA HIS A 10 13.73 -3.38 27.43
C HIS A 10 12.68 -2.75 26.49
N GLY A 11 13.05 -1.71 25.75
CA GLY A 11 12.17 -1.06 24.78
C GLY A 11 11.78 -1.95 23.60
N CYS A 12 12.67 -2.82 23.13
CA CYS A 12 12.34 -3.78 22.06
C CYS A 12 11.38 -4.86 22.56
N VAL A 13 11.61 -5.41 23.77
CA VAL A 13 10.68 -6.35 24.41
C VAL A 13 9.30 -5.72 24.59
N SER A 14 9.24 -4.49 25.10
CA SER A 14 7.97 -3.76 25.26
C SER A 14 7.24 -3.55 23.93
N LYS A 15 7.96 -3.17 22.87
CA LYS A 15 7.39 -2.95 21.53
C LYS A 15 6.77 -4.21 20.93
N ILE A 16 7.45 -5.36 21.06
CA ILE A 16 6.94 -6.64 20.55
C ILE A 16 5.70 -7.09 21.34
N LEU A 17 5.73 -6.99 22.67
CA LEU A 17 4.62 -7.39 23.52
C LEU A 17 3.37 -6.52 23.29
N ASN A 18 3.53 -5.18 23.18
CA ASN A 18 2.41 -4.29 22.87
C ASN A 18 1.79 -4.63 21.52
N ARG A 19 2.61 -4.83 20.47
CA ARG A 19 2.11 -5.23 19.15
C ARG A 19 1.36 -6.56 19.19
N TYR A 20 1.84 -7.53 19.96
CA TYR A 20 1.18 -8.82 20.09
C TYR A 20 -0.18 -8.70 20.80
N GLN A 21 -0.29 -7.85 21.83
CA GLN A 21 -1.57 -7.57 22.48
C GLN A 21 -2.56 -6.86 21.55
N GLU A 22 -2.09 -5.93 20.73
CA GLU A 22 -2.93 -5.17 19.79
C GLU A 22 -3.37 -5.98 18.57
N THR A 23 -2.50 -6.83 18.03
CA THR A 23 -2.69 -7.45 16.69
C THR A 23 -2.68 -8.98 16.70
N GLY A 24 -2.24 -9.61 17.79
CA GLY A 24 -1.97 -11.06 17.83
C GLY A 24 -0.74 -11.50 17.00
N SER A 25 -0.03 -10.58 16.35
CA SER A 25 1.07 -10.90 15.45
C SER A 25 2.44 -10.63 16.06
N ILE A 26 3.33 -11.61 15.98
CA ILE A 26 4.76 -11.46 16.29
C ILE A 26 5.57 -10.93 15.10
N ARG A 27 4.97 -10.87 13.90
CA ARG A 27 5.68 -10.43 12.71
C ARG A 27 5.89 -8.92 12.75
N PRO A 28 7.11 -8.43 12.41
CA PRO A 28 7.36 -7.00 12.34
C PRO A 28 6.41 -6.34 11.32
N GLY A 29 6.20 -5.03 11.47
CA GLY A 29 5.54 -4.24 10.44
C GLY A 29 6.33 -4.30 9.14
N VAL A 30 5.66 -4.02 8.02
CA VAL A 30 6.35 -3.84 6.73
C VAL A 30 7.25 -2.61 6.85
N ILE A 31 8.53 -2.78 6.59
CA ILE A 31 9.53 -1.71 6.58
C ILE A 31 9.91 -1.45 5.13
N GLY A 32 9.84 -0.18 4.72
CA GLY A 32 10.11 0.23 3.35
C GLY A 32 8.91 0.07 2.41
N GLY A 33 9.13 0.48 1.16
CA GLY A 33 8.08 0.64 0.15
C GLY A 33 7.75 2.12 -0.07
N SER A 34 7.54 2.51 -1.33
CA SER A 34 6.92 3.79 -1.66
C SER A 34 5.41 3.64 -1.51
N LYS A 35 4.75 4.70 -1.04
CA LYS A 35 3.31 4.81 -1.30
C LYS A 35 3.12 4.68 -2.82
N PRO A 36 2.15 3.90 -3.32
CA PRO A 36 1.85 3.91 -4.74
C PRO A 36 1.66 5.38 -5.14
N LYS A 37 2.38 5.82 -6.17
CA LYS A 37 2.14 7.15 -6.75
C LYS A 37 0.66 7.14 -7.10
N VAL A 38 -0.11 7.97 -6.42
CA VAL A 38 -1.56 8.00 -6.50
C VAL A 38 -1.94 8.27 -7.96
N THR A 39 -2.24 7.22 -8.71
CA THR A 39 -3.25 7.31 -9.74
C THR A 39 -4.54 7.57 -8.99
N SER A 40 -5.12 8.75 -9.17
CA SER A 40 -6.42 9.05 -8.57
C SER A 40 -7.39 7.94 -8.96
N ARG A 41 -8.18 7.42 -8.01
CA ARG A 41 -9.19 6.38 -8.30
C ARG A 41 -10.10 6.79 -9.45
N GLU A 42 -10.41 8.07 -9.56
CA GLU A 42 -11.14 8.68 -10.68
C GLU A 42 -10.51 8.40 -12.05
N VAL A 43 -9.17 8.42 -12.15
CA VAL A 43 -8.45 8.08 -13.38
C VAL A 43 -8.54 6.58 -13.66
N GLU A 44 -8.46 5.73 -12.64
CA GLU A 44 -8.60 4.27 -12.79
C GLU A 44 -10.02 3.90 -13.27
N ASP A 45 -11.04 4.48 -12.64
CA ASP A 45 -12.45 4.31 -13.02
C ASP A 45 -12.68 4.76 -14.46
N ARG A 46 -12.12 5.92 -14.85
CA ARG A 46 -12.25 6.43 -16.22
C ARG A 46 -11.53 5.57 -17.26
N ILE A 47 -10.37 5.00 -16.92
CA ILE A 47 -9.68 4.01 -17.77
C ILE A 47 -10.56 2.77 -17.95
N GLU A 48 -11.18 2.28 -16.87
CA GLU A 48 -12.04 1.10 -16.92
C GLU A 48 -13.28 1.33 -17.79
N ASP A 49 -13.96 2.48 -17.64
CA ASP A 49 -15.10 2.87 -18.46
C ASP A 49 -14.75 2.94 -19.95
N LEU A 50 -13.59 3.52 -20.28
CA LEU A 50 -13.12 3.62 -21.66
C LEU A 50 -12.81 2.25 -22.27
N ARG A 51 -12.23 1.33 -21.48
CA ARG A 51 -11.98 -0.05 -21.92
C ARG A 51 -13.27 -0.86 -22.06
N LYS A 52 -14.24 -0.68 -21.16
CA LYS A 52 -15.56 -1.33 -21.27
C LYS A 52 -16.34 -0.84 -22.48
N SER A 53 -16.31 0.46 -22.73
CA SER A 53 -17.03 1.08 -23.86
C SER A 53 -16.41 0.75 -25.22
N ASN A 54 -15.08 0.62 -25.28
CA ASN A 54 -14.39 0.24 -26.51
C ASN A 54 -13.23 -0.71 -26.20
N PRO A 55 -13.45 -2.05 -26.21
CA PRO A 55 -12.43 -3.04 -25.88
C PRO A 55 -11.18 -3.01 -26.77
N GLY A 56 -11.26 -2.42 -27.97
CA GLY A 56 -10.14 -2.24 -28.89
C GLY A 56 -9.35 -0.95 -28.72
N ILE A 57 -9.67 -0.12 -27.72
CA ILE A 57 -9.00 1.16 -27.49
C ILE A 57 -7.53 0.96 -27.08
N PHE A 58 -6.62 1.68 -27.72
CA PHE A 58 -5.20 1.61 -27.41
C PHE A 58 -4.82 2.49 -26.22
N SER A 59 -3.77 2.10 -25.49
CA SER A 59 -3.31 2.82 -24.29
C SER A 59 -3.01 4.31 -24.53
N TRP A 60 -2.53 4.67 -25.71
CA TRP A 60 -2.26 6.07 -26.06
C TRP A 60 -3.54 6.88 -26.30
N GLU A 61 -4.59 6.26 -26.85
CA GLU A 61 -5.90 6.91 -27.04
C GLU A 61 -6.59 7.17 -25.70
N ILE A 62 -6.48 6.23 -24.76
CA ILE A 62 -6.93 6.43 -23.38
C ILE A 62 -6.19 7.64 -22.78
N ARG A 63 -4.85 7.69 -22.93
CA ARG A 63 -4.05 8.82 -22.44
C ARG A 63 -4.48 10.16 -23.06
N GLU A 64 -4.72 10.23 -24.37
CA GLU A 64 -5.21 11.47 -25.00
C GLU A 64 -6.59 11.90 -24.46
N LYS A 65 -7.50 10.94 -24.27
CA LYS A 65 -8.83 11.22 -23.70
C LYS A 65 -8.76 11.69 -22.25
N LEU A 66 -7.82 11.18 -21.46
CA LEU A 66 -7.61 11.59 -20.06
C LEU A 66 -6.92 12.95 -19.96
N ILE A 67 -5.96 13.24 -20.84
CA ILE A 67 -5.26 14.53 -20.84
C ILE A 67 -6.18 15.66 -21.29
N LYS A 68 -7.09 15.45 -22.25
CA LYS A 68 -8.05 16.49 -22.69
C LYS A 68 -9.03 16.96 -21.60
N VAL A 69 -9.15 16.22 -20.49
CA VAL A 69 -10.05 16.56 -19.37
C VAL A 69 -9.33 17.43 -18.32
N TYR A 70 -8.01 17.57 -18.40
CA TYR A 70 -7.18 18.45 -17.55
C TYR A 70 -6.58 19.60 -18.35
#